data_AF-A0AAX6NF15-F1
#
_entry.id   AF-A0AAX6NF15-F1
#
_cell.length_a   1.000
_cell.length_b   1.000
_cell.length_c   1.000
_cell.angle_alpha   90.00
_cell.angle_beta   90.00
_cell.angle_gamma   90.00
#
_symmetry.space_group_name_H-M   'P 1'
#
loop_
_entity.id
_entity.type
_entity.pdbx_description
1 polymer ?
#
loop_
_entity_poly.entity_id
_entity_poly.type
_entity_poly.pdbx_seq_one_letter_code
_entity_poly.pdbx_strand_id
1 'polypeptide(L)'
;MRTQGIKDGIYQEWGHRIIPSSAGELKGQKRYYRIFYGLVQWREADAGNYYKACVPFVQYGTTSDFDLARRKKEIRELYPCHILDQDLDKVLAAMAELKAEFNKETNQ
;
A
#
# COMPACT_ATOMS: atom_id res chain seq x y z
N MET A 1 4.26 2.70 -23.32
CA MET A 1 4.57 3.36 -22.03
C MET A 1 5.75 2.62 -21.42
N ARG A 2 6.91 3.26 -21.19
CA ARG A 2 8.11 2.59 -20.67
C ARG A 2 8.01 2.51 -19.14
N THR A 3 7.74 1.33 -18.61
CA THR A 3 7.67 1.04 -17.17
C THR A 3 9.08 0.87 -16.60
N GLN A 4 9.71 1.99 -16.24
CA GLN A 4 11.00 2.01 -15.56
C GLN A 4 10.79 1.80 -14.04
N GLY A 5 10.45 0.57 -13.65
CA GLY A 5 10.31 0.17 -12.23
C GLY A 5 10.66 -1.29 -11.96
N ILE A 6 11.23 -1.99 -12.95
CA ILE A 6 11.45 -3.45 -12.94
C ILE A 6 12.86 -3.75 -12.42
N LYS A 7 13.13 -3.37 -11.19
CA LYS A 7 14.12 -4.01 -10.32
C LYS A 7 13.53 -3.77 -8.95
N ASP A 8 13.33 -4.82 -8.16
CA ASP A 8 13.02 -4.75 -6.74
C ASP A 8 11.55 -4.79 -6.27
N GLY A 9 10.81 -5.88 -6.56
CA GLY A 9 9.53 -6.22 -5.89
C GLY A 9 8.36 -5.40 -6.40
N ILE A 10 7.59 -5.97 -7.32
CA ILE A 10 6.75 -5.17 -8.22
C ILE A 10 5.37 -4.93 -7.60
N TYR A 11 5.22 -3.78 -6.95
CA TYR A 11 3.93 -3.21 -6.60
C TYR A 11 3.44 -2.31 -7.73
N GLN A 12 2.21 -2.53 -8.21
CA GLN A 12 1.50 -1.62 -9.10
C GLN A 12 0.22 -1.17 -8.42
N GLU A 13 0.22 0.03 -7.85
CA GLU A 13 -0.94 0.59 -7.15
C GLU A 13 -1.99 1.09 -8.16
N TRP A 14 -3.24 0.69 -7.95
CA TRP A 14 -4.40 1.22 -8.67
C TRP A 14 -5.17 2.24 -7.83
N GLY A 15 -5.23 2.02 -6.52
CA GLY A 15 -5.81 2.96 -5.57
C GLY A 15 -5.31 2.72 -4.16
N HIS A 16 -5.52 3.71 -3.29
CA HIS A 16 -5.09 3.62 -1.89
C HIS A 16 -6.01 4.39 -0.93
N ARG A 17 -5.79 4.13 0.36
CA ARG A 17 -6.26 4.95 1.49
C ARG A 17 -5.08 5.24 2.41
N ILE A 18 -5.00 6.47 2.92
CA ILE A 18 -4.05 6.87 3.95
C ILE A 18 -4.83 7.05 5.26
N ILE A 19 -4.56 6.19 6.24
CA ILE A 19 -5.27 6.15 7.52
C ILE A 19 -4.29 6.55 8.61
N PRO A 20 -4.58 7.56 9.45
CA PRO A 20 -3.70 7.91 10.56
C PRO A 20 -3.60 6.75 11.54
N SER A 21 -2.38 6.41 11.95
CA SER A 21 -2.18 5.46 13.05
C SER A 21 -2.45 6.13 14.39
N SER A 22 -3.07 5.39 15.30
CA SER A 22 -3.20 5.77 16.71
C SER A 22 -1.86 5.80 17.45
N ALA A 23 -0.78 5.25 16.87
CA ALA A 23 0.55 5.32 17.47
C ALA A 23 1.56 6.13 16.66
N GLY A 24 2.28 6.96 17.41
CA GLY A 24 3.68 7.26 17.20
C GLY A 24 3.98 8.24 16.07
N GLU A 25 4.75 9.25 16.42
CA GLU A 25 5.52 10.04 15.45
C GLU A 25 6.95 9.51 15.43
N LEU A 26 7.58 9.43 14.26
CA LEU A 26 9.02 9.20 14.16
C LEU A 26 9.67 10.53 13.84
N LYS A 27 10.47 11.06 14.79
CA LYS A 27 11.15 12.35 14.62
C LYS A 27 10.19 13.50 14.24
N GLY A 28 9.02 13.54 14.90
CA GLY A 28 7.98 14.55 14.64
C GLY A 28 7.16 14.33 13.37
N GLN A 29 7.36 13.21 12.66
CA GLN A 29 6.53 12.85 11.51
C GLN A 29 5.46 11.84 11.89
N LYS A 30 4.21 12.20 11.64
CA LYS A 30 3.06 11.30 11.82
C LYS A 30 3.18 10.05 10.97
N ARG A 31 2.78 8.94 11.58
CA ARG A 31 2.67 7.63 10.95
C ARG A 31 1.26 7.39 10.42
N TYR A 32 1.20 6.84 9.22
CA TYR A 32 -0.03 6.42 8.58
C TYR A 32 0.07 4.96 8.12
N TYR A 33 -1.07 4.31 8.04
CA TYR A 33 -1.27 3.11 7.24
C TYR A 33 -1.62 3.54 5.82
N ARG A 34 -0.78 3.18 4.85
CA ARG A 34 -1.15 3.22 3.44
C ARG A 34 -1.72 1.86 3.08
N ILE A 35 -3.02 1.79 2.85
CA ILE A 35 -3.67 0.59 2.35
C ILE A 35 -3.77 0.75 0.85
N PHE A 36 -3.02 -0.04 0.08
CA PHE A 36 -3.06 0.00 -1.38
C PHE A 36 -3.78 -1.22 -1.94
N TYR A 37 -4.46 -1.06 -3.07
CA TYR A 37 -4.98 -2.15 -3.89
C TYR A 37 -4.36 -2.12 -5.28
N GLY A 38 -3.95 -3.28 -5.78
CA GLY A 38 -3.34 -3.38 -7.10
C GLY A 38 -2.65 -4.72 -7.32
N LEU A 39 -1.64 -4.73 -8.20
CA LEU A 39 -0.87 -5.94 -8.48
C LEU A 39 0.38 -6.03 -7.62
N VAL A 40 0.66 -7.25 -7.17
CA VAL A 40 1.92 -7.62 -6.51
C VAL A 40 2.57 -8.80 -7.19
N GLN A 41 3.89 -8.82 -7.13
CA GLN A 41 4.71 -9.97 -7.47
C GLN A 41 5.61 -10.34 -6.30
N TRP A 42 5.65 -11.62 -5.94
CA TRP A 42 6.64 -12.16 -5.02
C TRP A 42 7.94 -12.46 -5.76
N ARG A 43 9.06 -11.88 -5.30
CA ARG A 43 10.34 -11.90 -6.04
C ARG A 43 10.89 -13.29 -6.32
N GLU A 44 10.61 -14.27 -5.46
CA GLU A 44 11.32 -15.56 -5.48
C GLU A 44 10.40 -16.78 -5.54
N ALA A 45 9.15 -16.66 -5.08
CA ALA A 45 8.21 -17.79 -5.05
C ALA A 45 7.52 -18.02 -6.40
N ASP A 46 7.22 -16.95 -7.16
CA ASP A 46 6.43 -17.01 -8.40
C ASP A 46 6.91 -15.95 -9.41
N ALA A 47 8.17 -16.05 -9.85
CA ALA A 47 8.71 -15.13 -10.84
C ALA A 47 7.88 -15.20 -12.15
N GLY A 48 7.17 -14.11 -12.48
CA GLY A 48 6.35 -13.98 -13.68
C GLY A 48 4.84 -13.81 -13.42
N ASN A 49 4.36 -14.10 -12.21
CA ASN A 49 2.93 -13.99 -11.89
C ASN A 49 2.64 -12.72 -11.10
N TYR A 50 1.53 -12.06 -11.46
CA TYR A 50 0.98 -10.92 -10.74
C TYR A 50 -0.32 -11.32 -10.06
N TYR A 51 -0.48 -10.89 -8.82
CA TYR A 51 -1.68 -11.18 -8.03
C TYR A 51 -2.35 -9.88 -7.61
N LYS A 52 -3.68 -9.82 -7.69
CA LYS A 52 -4.45 -8.73 -7.09
C LYS A 52 -4.37 -8.84 -5.58
N ALA A 53 -3.99 -7.78 -4.88
CA ALA A 53 -3.88 -7.77 -3.43
C ALA A 53 -4.26 -6.41 -2.81
N CYS A 54 -4.79 -6.46 -1.60
CA CYS A 54 -4.74 -5.34 -0.65
C CYS A 54 -3.44 -5.47 0.15
N VAL A 55 -2.61 -4.44 0.19
CA VAL A 55 -1.35 -4.47 0.91
C VAL A 55 -1.25 -3.26 1.85
N PRO A 56 -1.00 -3.50 3.15
CA PRO A 56 -0.73 -2.44 4.10
C PRO A 56 0.76 -2.08 4.11
N PHE A 57 1.07 -0.78 4.05
CA PHE A 57 2.39 -0.24 4.34
C PHE A 57 2.33 0.79 5.47
N VAL A 58 3.47 0.96 6.14
CA VAL A 58 3.70 2.15 6.97
C VAL A 58 4.17 3.28 6.06
N GLN A 59 3.52 4.44 6.16
CA GLN A 59 3.93 5.67 5.50
C GLN A 59 4.17 6.81 6.51
N TYR A 60 5.26 7.54 6.34
CA TYR A 60 5.54 8.78 7.07
C TYR A 60 5.23 9.98 6.17
N GLY A 61 4.24 10.79 6.54
CA GLY A 61 3.68 11.82 5.65
C GLY A 61 2.48 11.34 4.83
N THR A 62 1.95 12.21 3.97
CA THR A 62 0.66 12.01 3.27
C THR A 62 0.78 12.13 1.76
N THR A 63 1.98 11.96 1.18
CA THR A 63 2.13 11.97 -0.28
C THR A 63 1.25 10.86 -0.89
N SER A 64 0.30 11.27 -1.73
CA SER A 64 -0.67 10.36 -2.36
C SER A 64 -0.05 9.57 -3.51
N ASP A 65 0.76 10.20 -4.37
CA ASP A 65 1.45 9.52 -5.47
C ASP A 65 2.46 8.48 -4.94
N PHE A 66 2.28 7.22 -5.33
CA PHE A 66 3.07 6.09 -4.80
C PHE A 66 4.56 6.22 -5.13
N ASP A 67 4.90 6.51 -6.39
CA ASP A 67 6.30 6.60 -6.83
C ASP A 67 7.01 7.80 -6.19
N LEU A 68 6.33 8.94 -6.04
CA LEU A 68 6.85 10.09 -5.32
C LEU A 68 7.05 9.77 -3.83
N ALA A 69 6.10 9.12 -3.18
CA ALA A 69 6.21 8.70 -1.78
C ALA A 69 7.38 7.71 -1.57
N ARG A 70 7.59 6.76 -2.50
CA ARG A 70 8.75 5.86 -2.52
C ARG A 70 10.06 6.62 -2.70
N ARG A 71 10.16 7.54 -3.67
CA ARG A 71 11.36 8.37 -3.90
C ARG A 71 11.71 9.22 -2.68
N LYS A 72 10.70 9.74 -1.98
CA LYS A 72 10.87 10.46 -0.70
C LYS A 72 11.18 9.55 0.49
N LYS A 73 11.18 8.22 0.31
CA LYS A 73 11.37 7.22 1.37
C LYS A 73 10.33 7.32 2.49
N GLU A 74 9.12 7.79 2.14
CA GLU A 74 7.98 7.89 3.06
C GLU A 74 7.41 6.49 3.35
N ILE A 75 7.42 5.59 2.36
CA ILE A 75 6.87 4.23 2.45
C ILE A 75 7.94 3.26 2.97
N ARG A 76 7.59 2.42 3.94
CA ARG A 76 8.45 1.34 4.47
C ARG A 76 8.07 0.00 3.85
N GLU A 77 8.84 -0.43 2.85
CA GLU A 77 8.59 -1.67 2.10
C GLU A 77 9.25 -2.92 2.70
N LEU A 78 10.31 -2.75 3.49
CA LEU A 78 11.12 -3.85 4.04
C LEU A 78 10.79 -4.20 5.50
N TYR A 79 9.73 -3.62 6.04
CA TYR A 79 9.33 -3.80 7.43
C TYR A 79 7.86 -4.24 7.48
N PRO A 80 7.52 -5.29 8.24
CA PRO A 80 6.13 -5.69 8.41
C PRO A 80 5.27 -4.53 8.91
N CYS A 81 4.14 -4.30 8.25
CA CYS A 81 3.17 -3.32 8.74
C CYS A 81 2.39 -3.94 9.90
N HIS A 82 2.59 -3.41 11.11
CA HIS A 82 1.79 -3.78 12.28
C HIS A 82 0.55 -2.87 12.33
N ILE A 83 -0.61 -3.43 12.07
CA ILE A 83 -1.89 -2.76 12.29
C ILE A 83 -2.21 -2.89 13.78
N LEU A 84 -2.49 -1.77 14.44
CA LEU A 84 -2.83 -1.78 15.85
C LEU A 84 -4.29 -2.13 16.04
N ASP A 85 -4.60 -2.78 17.16
CA ASP A 85 -5.94 -3.28 17.46
C ASP A 85 -7.01 -2.17 17.37
N GLN A 86 -6.73 -1.00 17.97
CA GLN A 86 -7.62 0.16 17.93
C GLN A 86 -7.82 0.79 16.54
N ASP A 87 -6.96 0.46 15.58
CA ASP A 87 -7.04 0.95 14.19
C ASP A 87 -7.52 -0.13 13.22
N LEU A 88 -7.66 -1.38 13.68
CA LEU A 88 -7.89 -2.54 12.84
C LEU A 88 -9.17 -2.41 12.03
N ASP A 89 -10.28 -2.02 12.66
CA ASP A 89 -11.58 -1.87 11.98
C ASP A 89 -11.53 -0.86 10.83
N LYS A 90 -10.80 0.26 11.03
CA LYS A 90 -10.65 1.30 9.99
C LYS A 90 -9.82 0.77 8.81
N VAL A 91 -8.78 0.01 9.10
CA VAL A 91 -7.94 -0.61 8.07
C VAL A 91 -8.72 -1.66 7.29
N LEU A 92 -9.47 -2.53 7.97
CA LEU A 92 -10.30 -3.54 7.33
C LEU A 92 -11.41 -2.92 6.46
N ALA A 93 -12.05 -1.86 6.93
CA ALA A 93 -13.03 -1.11 6.15
C ALA A 93 -12.41 -0.55 4.86
N ALA A 94 -11.25 0.10 4.95
CA ALA A 94 -10.54 0.61 3.77
C ALA A 94 -10.13 -0.49 2.78
N MET A 95 -9.69 -1.65 3.27
CA MET A 95 -9.41 -2.81 2.41
C MET A 95 -10.67 -3.30 1.69
N ALA A 96 -11.81 -3.36 2.39
CA ALA A 96 -13.08 -3.79 1.82
C ALA A 96 -13.59 -2.80 0.76
N GLU A 97 -13.51 -1.49 1.02
CA GLU A 97 -13.87 -0.43 0.08
C GLU A 97 -13.05 -0.51 -1.21
N LEU A 98 -11.71 -0.52 -1.09
CA LEU A 98 -10.82 -0.59 -2.25
C LEU A 98 -11.08 -1.85 -3.07
N LYS A 99 -11.24 -3.00 -2.42
CA LYS A 99 -11.58 -4.25 -3.11
C LYS A 99 -12.91 -4.12 -3.87
N ALA A 100 -13.92 -3.49 -3.27
CA ALA A 100 -15.22 -3.30 -3.90
C ALA A 100 -15.15 -2.34 -5.10
N GLU A 101 -14.38 -1.25 -5.00
CA GLU A 101 -14.15 -0.27 -6.07
C GLU A 101 -13.59 -0.96 -7.32
N PHE A 102 -12.48 -1.69 -7.18
CA PHE A 102 -11.77 -2.28 -8.30
C PHE A 102 -12.26 -3.68 -8.72
N ASN A 103 -13.23 -4.26 -8.01
CA ASN A 103 -13.93 -5.47 -8.48
C ASN A 103 -15.24 -5.15 -9.23
N LYS A 104 -15.86 -3.99 -9.00
CA LYS A 104 -17.07 -3.58 -9.74
C LYS A 104 -16.76 -3.21 -11.19
N GLU A 105 -15.57 -2.71 -11.48
CA GLU A 105 -15.13 -2.35 -12.84
C GLU A 105 -14.88 -3.56 -13.74
N THR A 106 -14.96 -4.81 -13.24
CA THR A 106 -14.77 -6.01 -14.06
C THR A 106 -16.08 -6.54 -14.69
N ASN A 107 -17.22 -5.91 -14.40
CA ASN A 107 -18.56 -6.32 -14.86
C ASN A 107 -19.26 -5.28 -15.77
N GLN A 108 -18.49 -4.39 -16.42
CA GLN A 108 -18.96 -3.53 -17.52
C GLN A 108 -18.17 -3.85 -18.78
#